data_AF-Q669Y0-F1
#
_entry.id   AF-Q669Y0-F1
#
_cell.length_a   1.000
_cell.length_b   1.000
_cell.length_c   1.000
_cell.angle_alpha   90.00
_cell.angle_beta   90.00
_cell.angle_gamma   90.00
#
_symmetry.space_group_name_H-M   'P 1'
#
loop_
_entity.id
_entity.type
_entity.pdbx_description
1 polymer ?
#
loop_
_entity_poly.entity_id
_entity_poly.type
_entity_poly.pdbx_seq_one_letter_code
_entity_poly.pdbx_strand_id
1 'polypeptide(L)'
;MWQAVNRLLSECLGPAEIRERTELPGGDIHEAWRLSYGEKEVFVKCNTREMLPIFTAESDQLSLLARSKTVQVPEVYGVGSDRDYSFLLLEYIPLKPLDAHNAYCLGQQLAHLHQWSEQLQFGLDFDNDLATTPQPNSWQRRWAQFFAEKRIGWQLQLAAEKGMSFGDIDDITNAVQERLQSHQPQPSLLHGDLWPANCAASSNGPVIFDPACYWGDRECDLSMLPLYPTLPAQIYDGYQSVWPLPIGFIERQSIYQLYYLLNRSNLFGGKHLINAQKAVDNLLHPEQFSL
;
A
#
# COMPACT_ATOMS: atom_id res chain seq x y z
N MET A 1 -1.68 -25.84 11.28
CA MET A 1 -1.16 -24.95 10.23
C MET A 1 0.01 -25.57 9.48
N TRP A 2 1.12 -25.92 10.16
CA TRP A 2 2.39 -26.31 9.52
C TRP A 2 2.34 -27.50 8.56
N GLN A 3 1.44 -28.47 8.76
CA GLN A 3 1.24 -29.57 7.81
C GLN A 3 0.69 -29.08 6.46
N ALA A 4 -0.23 -28.09 6.48
CA ALA A 4 -0.77 -27.48 5.27
C ALA A 4 0.29 -26.61 4.58
N VAL A 5 1.08 -25.85 5.35
CA VAL A 5 2.24 -25.09 4.84
C VAL A 5 3.24 -26.01 4.14
N ASN A 6 3.64 -27.11 4.78
CA ASN A 6 4.60 -28.06 4.20
C ASN A 6 4.08 -28.69 2.90
N ARG A 7 2.77 -28.97 2.82
CA ARG A 7 2.15 -29.50 1.61
C ARG A 7 2.23 -28.48 0.47
N LEU A 8 1.83 -27.24 0.72
CA LEU A 8 1.87 -26.16 -0.29
C LEU A 8 3.30 -25.91 -0.77
N LEU A 9 4.27 -25.83 0.15
CA LEU A 9 5.68 -25.67 -0.20
C LEU A 9 6.21 -26.85 -1.01
N SER A 10 5.79 -28.08 -0.70
CA SER A 10 6.21 -29.26 -1.47
C SER A 10 5.65 -29.26 -2.89
N GLU A 11 4.47 -28.70 -3.11
CA GLU A 11 3.85 -28.56 -4.43
C GLU A 11 4.55 -27.46 -5.27
N CYS A 12 4.94 -26.35 -4.62
CA CYS A 12 5.57 -25.21 -5.29
C CYS A 12 7.08 -25.37 -5.49
N LEU A 13 7.79 -25.83 -4.47
CA LEU A 13 9.27 -25.84 -4.38
C LEU A 13 9.88 -27.24 -4.50
N GLY A 14 9.04 -28.28 -4.57
CA GLY A 14 9.46 -29.68 -4.53
C GLY A 14 9.61 -30.21 -3.10
N PRO A 15 9.76 -31.55 -2.95
CA PRO A 15 9.72 -32.20 -1.65
C PRO A 15 10.94 -31.85 -0.79
N ALA A 16 10.68 -31.19 0.34
CA ALA A 16 11.62 -30.97 1.43
C ALA A 16 10.89 -30.93 2.78
N GLU A 17 11.64 -30.67 3.86
CA GLU A 17 11.13 -30.59 5.22
C GLU A 17 11.32 -29.19 5.82
N ILE A 18 10.37 -28.78 6.65
CA ILE A 18 10.49 -27.60 7.52
C ILE A 18 11.41 -27.96 8.69
N ARG A 19 12.52 -27.23 8.86
CA ARG A 19 13.51 -27.50 9.92
C ARG A 19 13.42 -26.51 11.07
N GLU A 20 13.47 -25.22 10.76
CA GLU A 20 13.44 -24.14 11.75
C GLU A 20 12.22 -23.25 11.52
N ARG A 21 11.70 -22.71 12.63
CA ARG A 21 10.59 -21.75 12.65
C ARG A 21 10.92 -20.69 13.68
N THR A 22 10.99 -19.44 13.25
CA THR A 22 11.28 -18.29 14.11
C THR A 22 10.17 -17.29 13.92
N GLU A 23 9.45 -16.97 14.98
CA GLU A 23 8.49 -15.87 14.99
C GLU A 23 9.25 -14.55 14.83
N LEU A 24 8.73 -13.67 13.97
CA LEU A 24 9.34 -12.39 13.66
C LEU A 24 8.58 -11.27 14.38
N PRO A 25 9.29 -10.25 14.93
CA PRO A 25 8.65 -9.08 15.51
C PRO A 25 7.97 -8.22 14.43
N GLY A 26 6.97 -7.42 14.82
CA GLY A 26 6.31 -6.45 13.94
C GLY A 26 5.05 -6.95 13.22
N GLY A 27 4.60 -8.16 13.52
CA GLY A 27 3.30 -8.69 13.09
C GLY A 27 2.11 -8.08 13.84
N ASP A 28 1.97 -6.75 13.84
CA ASP A 28 0.95 -6.05 14.64
C ASP A 28 -0.49 -6.41 14.24
N ILE A 29 -0.66 -6.91 13.00
CA ILE A 29 -1.95 -7.33 12.41
C ILE A 29 -1.97 -8.84 12.17
N HIS A 30 -0.91 -9.41 11.60
CA HIS A 30 -0.79 -10.83 11.29
C HIS A 30 0.50 -11.37 11.90
N GLU A 31 0.42 -12.56 12.51
CA GLU A 31 1.62 -13.24 12.99
C GLU A 31 2.55 -13.54 11.81
N ALA A 32 3.84 -13.24 11.99
CA ALA A 32 4.85 -13.38 10.95
C ALA A 32 5.92 -14.38 11.39
N TRP A 33 6.33 -15.27 10.48
CA TRP A 33 7.33 -16.29 10.76
C TRP A 33 8.37 -16.36 9.65
N ARG A 34 9.62 -16.62 10.02
CA ARG A 34 10.65 -17.15 9.13
C ARG A 34 10.73 -18.66 9.31
N LEU A 35 10.76 -19.40 8.21
CA LEU A 35 11.01 -20.83 8.23
C LEU A 35 12.12 -21.23 7.27
N SER A 36 12.84 -22.30 7.60
CA SER A 36 13.78 -22.96 6.68
C SER A 36 13.12 -24.19 6.08
N TYR A 37 12.99 -24.22 4.74
CA TYR A 37 12.42 -25.31 3.95
C TYR A 37 13.46 -25.83 2.96
N GLY A 38 14.07 -26.98 3.27
CA GLY A 38 15.24 -27.45 2.51
C GLY A 38 16.39 -26.45 2.57
N GLU A 39 16.75 -25.86 1.42
CA GLU A 39 17.77 -24.80 1.30
C GLU A 39 17.17 -23.39 1.19
N LYS A 40 15.83 -23.26 1.16
CA LYS A 40 15.14 -21.97 1.04
C LYS A 40 14.68 -21.44 2.39
N GLU A 41 14.72 -20.12 2.52
CA GLU A 41 14.06 -19.39 3.61
C GLU A 41 12.71 -18.88 3.10
N VAL A 42 11.65 -19.05 3.89
CA VAL A 42 10.28 -18.66 3.56
C VAL A 42 9.71 -17.78 4.66
N PHE A 43 9.05 -16.70 4.25
CA PHE A 43 8.30 -15.82 5.12
C PHE A 43 6.82 -16.26 5.13
N VAL A 44 6.24 -16.41 6.32
CA VAL A 44 4.82 -16.75 6.49
C VAL A 44 4.13 -15.59 7.15
N LYS A 45 3.05 -15.11 6.54
CA LYS A 45 2.01 -14.38 7.27
C LYS A 45 0.90 -15.36 7.60
N CYS A 46 0.42 -15.38 8.83
CA CYS A 46 -0.73 -16.18 9.21
C CYS A 46 -1.66 -15.45 10.17
N ASN A 47 -2.93 -15.83 10.11
CA ASN A 47 -3.96 -15.34 11.03
C ASN A 47 -5.13 -16.35 11.01
N THR A 48 -6.28 -16.01 11.61
CA THR A 48 -7.47 -16.86 11.60
C THR A 48 -7.89 -17.19 10.17
N ARG A 49 -8.64 -18.27 10.02
CA ARG A 49 -9.09 -18.76 8.71
C ARG A 49 -9.86 -17.72 7.90
N GLU A 50 -10.58 -16.81 8.57
CA GLU A 50 -11.40 -15.76 7.95
C GLU A 50 -10.56 -14.73 7.18
N MET A 51 -9.25 -14.64 7.46
CA MET A 51 -8.31 -13.75 6.77
C MET A 51 -7.83 -14.28 5.41
N LEU A 52 -8.30 -15.47 4.99
CA LEU A 52 -7.95 -16.06 3.70
C LEU A 52 -8.18 -15.11 2.51
N PRO A 53 -9.29 -14.33 2.43
CA PRO A 53 -9.49 -13.36 1.36
C PRO A 53 -8.41 -12.27 1.32
N ILE A 54 -7.98 -11.76 2.49
CA ILE A 54 -6.93 -10.74 2.59
C ILE A 54 -5.60 -11.29 2.05
N PHE A 55 -5.21 -12.49 2.47
CA PHE A 55 -3.99 -13.14 1.97
C PHE A 55 -4.06 -13.47 0.47
N THR A 56 -5.23 -13.83 -0.03
CA THR A 56 -5.46 -14.05 -1.47
C THR A 56 -5.28 -12.75 -2.24
N ALA A 57 -5.91 -11.66 -1.78
CA ALA A 57 -5.77 -10.34 -2.39
C ALA A 57 -4.31 -9.85 -2.36
N GLU A 58 -3.58 -10.02 -1.26
CA GLU A 58 -2.17 -9.64 -1.18
C GLU A 58 -1.30 -10.44 -2.17
N SER A 59 -1.50 -11.76 -2.26
CA SER A 59 -0.85 -12.62 -3.25
C SER A 59 -1.09 -12.15 -4.69
N ASP A 60 -2.33 -11.83 -5.03
CA ASP A 60 -2.70 -11.38 -6.37
C ASP A 60 -2.07 -10.01 -6.70
N GLN A 61 -1.99 -9.12 -5.71
CA GLN A 61 -1.35 -7.81 -5.85
C GLN A 61 0.17 -7.90 -6.00
N LEU A 62 0.84 -8.74 -5.21
CA LEU A 62 2.28 -9.01 -5.37
C LEU A 62 2.57 -9.61 -6.75
N SER A 63 1.74 -10.54 -7.20
CA SER A 63 1.82 -11.12 -8.54
C SER A 63 1.61 -10.06 -9.63
N LEU A 64 0.67 -9.14 -9.44
CA LEU A 64 0.42 -8.02 -10.36
C LEU A 64 1.63 -7.07 -10.45
N LEU A 65 2.23 -6.70 -9.31
CA LEU A 65 3.44 -5.90 -9.27
C LEU A 65 4.62 -6.63 -9.93
N ALA A 66 4.83 -7.91 -9.64
CA ALA A 66 5.91 -8.70 -10.23
C ALA A 66 5.82 -8.80 -11.76
N ARG A 67 4.60 -8.84 -12.32
CA ARG A 67 4.37 -8.86 -13.78
C ARG A 67 4.89 -7.60 -14.49
N SER A 68 5.01 -6.48 -13.78
CA SER A 68 5.59 -5.25 -14.34
C SER A 68 7.06 -5.40 -14.72
N LYS A 69 7.80 -6.25 -13.99
CA LYS A 69 9.26 -6.36 -14.07
C LYS A 69 10.00 -5.03 -13.85
N THR A 70 9.37 -4.07 -13.16
CA THR A 70 9.95 -2.75 -12.88
C THR A 70 10.40 -2.62 -11.43
N VAL A 71 9.68 -3.24 -10.49
CA VAL A 71 9.95 -3.24 -9.05
C VAL A 71 10.27 -4.64 -8.56
N GLN A 72 11.11 -4.75 -7.53
CA GLN A 72 11.29 -6.01 -6.79
C GLN A 72 10.21 -6.14 -5.71
N VAL A 73 9.55 -7.29 -5.68
CA VAL A 73 8.60 -7.71 -4.64
C VAL A 73 8.93 -9.15 -4.22
N PRO A 74 8.54 -9.60 -3.01
CA PRO A 74 8.72 -10.99 -2.62
C PRO A 74 8.04 -11.96 -3.58
N GLU A 75 8.73 -13.05 -3.96
CA GLU A 75 8.10 -14.14 -4.71
C GLU A 75 6.96 -14.76 -3.88
N VAL A 76 5.82 -15.01 -4.51
CA VAL A 76 4.67 -15.67 -3.87
C VAL A 76 4.78 -17.18 -4.08
N TYR A 77 4.91 -17.94 -3.01
CA TYR A 77 4.87 -19.41 -3.06
C TYR A 77 3.44 -19.95 -2.95
N GLY A 78 2.52 -19.17 -2.37
CA GLY A 78 1.09 -19.43 -2.43
C GLY A 78 0.34 -19.05 -1.17
N VAL A 79 -0.98 -19.24 -1.23
CA VAL A 79 -1.93 -18.97 -0.15
C VAL A 79 -2.61 -20.27 0.23
N GLY A 80 -2.86 -20.49 1.52
CA GLY A 80 -3.56 -21.66 1.99
C GLY A 80 -4.30 -21.42 3.30
N SER A 81 -5.05 -22.44 3.71
CA SER A 81 -5.73 -22.46 5.01
C SER A 81 -5.82 -23.88 5.53
N ASP A 82 -5.96 -24.02 6.84
CA ASP A 82 -6.42 -25.25 7.47
C ASP A 82 -7.76 -25.05 8.19
N ARG A 83 -8.01 -25.81 9.27
CA ARG A 83 -9.24 -25.69 10.03
C ARG A 83 -9.38 -24.32 10.70
N ASP A 84 -8.30 -23.79 11.25
CA ASP A 84 -8.31 -22.68 12.20
C ASP A 84 -7.55 -21.45 11.67
N TYR A 85 -6.59 -21.65 10.76
CA TYR A 85 -5.70 -20.61 10.24
C TYR A 85 -5.77 -20.46 8.73
N SER A 86 -5.48 -19.26 8.26
CA SER A 86 -5.10 -18.96 6.87
C SER A 86 -3.68 -18.39 6.84
N PHE A 87 -3.00 -18.52 5.70
CA PHE A 87 -1.61 -18.09 5.56
C PHE A 87 -1.23 -17.72 4.12
N LEU A 88 -0.27 -16.81 4.01
CA LEU A 88 0.45 -16.42 2.78
C LEU A 88 1.92 -16.81 2.92
N LEU A 89 2.46 -17.52 1.94
CA LEU A 89 3.86 -17.95 1.88
C LEU A 89 4.62 -17.13 0.84
N LEU A 90 5.65 -16.43 1.28
CA LEU A 90 6.47 -15.54 0.46
C LEU A 90 7.96 -15.90 0.55
N GLU A 91 8.74 -15.42 -0.42
CA GLU A 91 10.19 -15.34 -0.31
C GLU A 91 10.59 -14.58 0.97
N TYR A 92 11.48 -15.17 1.77
CA TYR A 92 12.09 -14.44 2.87
C TYR A 92 13.26 -13.60 2.35
N ILE A 93 13.14 -12.27 2.46
CA ILE A 93 14.17 -11.33 2.04
C ILE A 93 14.80 -10.68 3.27
N PRO A 94 16.11 -10.83 3.51
CA PRO A 94 16.81 -10.09 4.56
C PRO A 94 16.83 -8.59 4.26
N LEU A 95 16.06 -7.83 5.04
CA LEU A 95 15.88 -6.39 4.83
C LEU A 95 16.94 -5.54 5.53
N LYS A 96 17.31 -4.44 4.89
CA LYS A 96 18.09 -3.33 5.45
C LYS A 96 17.36 -2.01 5.20
N PRO A 97 17.56 -0.97 6.02
CA PRO A 97 17.08 0.37 5.70
C PRO A 97 17.59 0.83 4.31
N LEU A 98 16.77 1.60 3.60
CA LEU A 98 17.19 2.20 2.34
C LEU A 98 18.35 3.16 2.56
N ASP A 99 19.44 2.95 1.83
CA ASP A 99 20.49 3.97 1.66
C ASP A 99 20.13 4.91 0.49
N ALA A 100 20.93 5.96 0.30
CA ALA A 100 20.69 6.95 -0.75
C ALA A 100 20.67 6.35 -2.16
N HIS A 101 21.48 5.32 -2.42
CA HIS A 101 21.57 4.69 -3.74
C HIS A 101 20.33 3.82 -4.03
N ASN A 102 19.94 2.96 -3.08
CA ASN A 102 18.76 2.13 -3.20
C ASN A 102 17.48 2.98 -3.23
N ALA A 103 17.43 4.08 -2.47
CA ALA A 103 16.35 5.05 -2.53
C ALA A 103 16.22 5.68 -3.93
N TYR A 104 17.34 6.12 -4.52
CA TYR A 104 17.34 6.63 -5.90
C TYR A 104 16.85 5.58 -6.90
N CYS A 105 17.36 4.35 -6.80
CA CYS A 105 16.92 3.24 -7.65
C CYS A 105 15.43 2.94 -7.46
N LEU A 106 14.91 2.97 -6.23
CA LEU A 106 13.49 2.76 -5.94
C LEU A 106 12.64 3.84 -6.63
N GLY A 107 13.07 5.10 -6.59
CA GLY A 107 12.42 6.19 -7.31
C GLY A 107 12.30 5.90 -8.81
N GLN A 108 13.38 5.43 -9.44
CA GLN A 108 13.36 5.06 -10.86
C GLN A 108 12.44 3.86 -11.14
N GLN A 109 12.49 2.83 -10.30
CA GLN A 109 11.64 1.64 -10.42
C GLN A 109 10.15 1.99 -10.30
N LEU A 110 9.79 2.87 -9.35
CA LEU A 110 8.42 3.38 -9.20
C LEU A 110 7.96 4.19 -10.42
N ALA A 111 8.82 5.05 -10.97
CA ALA A 111 8.48 5.79 -12.18
C ALA A 111 8.18 4.84 -13.35
N HIS A 112 8.99 3.78 -13.53
CA HIS A 112 8.73 2.76 -14.54
C HIS A 112 7.48 1.92 -14.25
N LEU A 113 7.21 1.56 -12.99
CA LEU A 113 5.98 0.88 -12.59
C LEU A 113 4.75 1.70 -13.01
N HIS A 114 4.74 2.99 -12.71
CA HIS A 114 3.63 3.86 -13.06
C HIS A 114 3.43 4.00 -14.58
N GLN A 115 4.47 3.78 -15.38
CA GLN A 115 4.42 3.80 -16.85
C GLN A 115 4.08 2.44 -17.47
N TRP A 116 4.01 1.36 -16.69
CA TRP A 116 4.08 -0.01 -17.20
C TRP A 116 2.96 -0.39 -18.18
N SER A 117 1.72 0.03 -17.95
CA SER A 117 0.59 -0.33 -18.79
C SER A 117 -0.35 0.84 -19.04
N GLU A 118 -1.06 0.77 -20.17
CA GLU A 118 -2.20 1.62 -20.45
C GLU A 118 -3.45 1.05 -19.77
N GLN A 119 -4.19 1.92 -19.10
CA GLN A 119 -5.48 1.62 -18.49
C GLN A 119 -6.39 2.85 -18.67
N LEU A 120 -7.67 2.63 -18.93
CA LEU A 120 -8.65 3.68 -19.24
C LEU A 120 -9.44 4.16 -18.01
N GLN A 121 -9.40 3.40 -16.92
CA GLN A 121 -10.21 3.63 -15.73
C GLN A 121 -9.37 3.50 -14.45
N PHE A 122 -9.82 4.15 -13.39
CA PHE A 122 -9.25 4.03 -12.04
C PHE A 122 -9.98 2.93 -11.28
N GLY A 123 -9.25 2.17 -10.47
CA GLY A 123 -9.77 1.03 -9.74
C GLY A 123 -8.92 -0.23 -9.91
N LEU A 124 -9.51 -1.38 -9.62
CA LEU A 124 -8.92 -2.71 -9.76
C LEU A 124 -10.04 -3.73 -9.94
N ASP A 125 -9.74 -4.90 -10.50
CA ASP A 125 -10.74 -5.95 -10.73
C ASP A 125 -11.32 -6.56 -9.45
N PHE A 126 -10.68 -6.31 -8.31
CA PHE A 126 -11.13 -6.74 -6.99
C PHE A 126 -10.87 -5.67 -5.94
N ASP A 127 -11.73 -5.64 -4.92
CA ASP A 127 -11.49 -4.88 -3.71
C ASP A 127 -10.39 -5.56 -2.90
N ASN A 128 -9.55 -4.74 -2.27
CA ASN A 128 -8.46 -5.18 -1.39
C ASN A 128 -8.50 -4.35 -0.11
N ASP A 129 -7.44 -4.38 0.68
CA ASP A 129 -7.36 -3.68 1.95
C ASP A 129 -6.16 -2.73 1.96
N LEU A 130 -6.32 -1.58 2.61
CA LEU A 130 -5.22 -0.74 3.05
C LEU A 130 -4.98 -1.06 4.54
N ALA A 131 -3.94 -1.84 4.82
CA ALA A 131 -3.76 -2.56 6.07
C ALA A 131 -4.95 -3.51 6.36
N THR A 132 -5.87 -3.16 7.26
CA THR A 132 -7.09 -3.94 7.57
C THR A 132 -8.38 -3.23 7.20
N THR A 133 -8.27 -2.11 6.48
CA THR A 133 -9.42 -1.31 6.08
C THR A 133 -9.79 -1.65 4.64
N PRO A 134 -11.02 -2.09 4.36
CA PRO A 134 -11.46 -2.36 3.00
C PRO A 134 -11.26 -1.14 2.09
N GLN A 135 -10.79 -1.38 0.87
CA GLN A 135 -10.53 -0.40 -0.16
C GLN A 135 -11.38 -0.74 -1.41
N PRO A 136 -12.52 -0.05 -1.60
CA PRO A 136 -13.35 -0.23 -2.78
C PRO A 136 -12.61 0.18 -4.07
N ASN A 137 -12.62 -0.70 -5.06
CA ASN A 137 -11.85 -0.58 -6.29
C ASN A 137 -12.71 -0.68 -7.56
N SER A 138 -14.03 -0.73 -7.43
CA SER A 138 -14.96 -0.68 -8.56
C SER A 138 -14.58 0.41 -9.57
N TRP A 139 -14.40 0.03 -10.83
CA TRP A 139 -13.88 0.87 -11.90
C TRP A 139 -14.64 2.20 -12.10
N GLN A 140 -13.91 3.31 -12.23
CA GLN A 140 -14.46 4.63 -12.58
C GLN A 140 -13.57 5.38 -13.58
N ARG A 141 -14.16 6.27 -14.40
CA ARG A 141 -13.41 7.02 -15.43
C ARG A 141 -12.82 8.34 -14.95
N ARG A 142 -13.43 8.98 -13.94
CA ARG A 142 -13.04 10.31 -13.48
C ARG A 142 -12.26 10.20 -12.18
N TRP A 143 -11.02 10.69 -12.17
CA TRP A 143 -10.14 10.58 -11.01
C TRP A 143 -10.71 11.30 -9.79
N ALA A 144 -11.17 12.55 -9.99
CA ALA A 144 -11.75 13.37 -8.93
C ALA A 144 -12.91 12.66 -8.22
N GLN A 145 -13.78 11.99 -8.98
CA GLN A 145 -14.90 11.23 -8.43
C GLN A 145 -14.42 9.97 -7.70
N PHE A 146 -13.53 9.20 -8.33
CA PHE A 146 -12.98 7.97 -7.73
C PHE A 146 -12.32 8.27 -6.38
N PHE A 147 -11.45 9.28 -6.34
CA PHE A 147 -10.73 9.62 -5.11
C PHE A 147 -11.66 10.22 -4.05
N ALA A 148 -12.59 11.09 -4.42
CA ALA A 148 -13.54 11.67 -3.47
C ALA A 148 -14.45 10.59 -2.84
N GLU A 149 -15.05 9.71 -3.64
CA GLU A 149 -16.01 8.72 -3.16
C GLU A 149 -15.33 7.47 -2.57
N LYS A 150 -14.44 6.84 -3.32
CA LYS A 150 -13.88 5.49 -3.03
C LYS A 150 -12.64 5.52 -2.15
N ARG A 151 -12.09 6.71 -1.86
CA ARG A 151 -10.98 6.88 -0.92
C ARG A 151 -11.43 7.71 0.27
N ILE A 152 -11.72 8.99 0.06
CA ILE A 152 -12.03 9.92 1.16
C ILE A 152 -13.39 9.63 1.80
N GLY A 153 -14.46 9.60 1.00
CA GLY A 153 -15.83 9.35 1.47
C GLY A 153 -15.96 8.02 2.20
N TRP A 154 -15.36 6.97 1.65
CA TRP A 154 -15.31 5.65 2.30
C TRP A 154 -14.63 5.68 3.67
N GLN A 155 -13.46 6.32 3.80
CA GLN A 155 -12.77 6.42 5.09
C GLN A 155 -13.58 7.24 6.11
N LEU A 156 -14.28 8.29 5.67
CA LEU A 156 -15.16 9.09 6.53
C LEU A 156 -16.39 8.30 7.01
N GLN A 157 -16.98 7.47 6.15
CA GLN A 157 -18.09 6.58 6.53
C GLN A 157 -17.65 5.57 7.58
N LEU A 158 -16.50 4.91 7.38
CA LEU A 158 -15.93 3.99 8.37
C LEU A 158 -15.59 4.68 9.70
N ALA A 159 -15.17 5.95 9.66
CA ALA A 159 -14.94 6.74 10.85
C ALA A 159 -16.25 7.01 11.61
N ALA A 160 -17.31 7.38 10.87
CA ALA A 160 -18.63 7.64 11.41
C ALA A 160 -19.24 6.40 12.09
N GLU A 161 -19.07 5.22 11.50
CA GLU A 161 -19.48 3.93 12.11
C GLU A 161 -18.78 3.66 13.44
N LYS A 162 -17.55 4.16 13.61
CA LYS A 162 -16.77 4.10 14.87
C LYS A 162 -17.06 5.26 15.83
N GLY A 163 -18.02 6.13 15.49
CA GLY A 163 -18.38 7.30 16.31
C GLY A 163 -17.40 8.48 16.20
N MET A 164 -16.51 8.48 15.20
CA MET A 164 -15.63 9.61 14.91
C MET A 164 -16.25 10.49 13.82
N SER A 165 -16.18 11.80 13.96
CA SER A 165 -16.65 12.75 12.95
C SER A 165 -15.57 13.79 12.66
N PHE A 166 -15.40 14.11 11.38
CA PHE A 166 -14.46 15.11 10.90
C PHE A 166 -15.13 16.35 10.31
N GLY A 167 -16.47 16.37 10.29
CA GLY A 167 -17.28 17.32 9.53
C GLY A 167 -18.37 16.59 8.73
N ASP A 168 -19.09 17.35 7.91
CA ASP A 168 -20.06 16.78 6.98
C ASP A 168 -19.35 16.02 5.85
N ILE A 169 -19.77 14.78 5.58
CA ILE A 169 -19.11 13.91 4.60
C ILE A 169 -19.31 14.46 3.18
N ASP A 170 -20.48 15.00 2.87
CA ASP A 170 -20.77 15.54 1.55
C ASP A 170 -19.94 16.80 1.31
N ASP A 171 -19.82 17.68 2.31
CA ASP A 171 -18.97 18.88 2.21
C ASP A 171 -17.50 18.52 1.94
N ILE A 172 -16.94 17.55 2.68
CA ILE A 172 -15.55 17.13 2.53
C ILE A 172 -15.32 16.47 1.16
N THR A 173 -16.21 15.56 0.75
CA THR A 173 -16.07 14.85 -0.54
C THR A 173 -16.25 15.80 -1.73
N ASN A 174 -17.19 16.75 -1.65
CA ASN A 174 -17.37 17.79 -2.66
C ASN A 174 -16.13 18.69 -2.76
N ALA A 175 -15.52 19.09 -1.64
CA ALA A 175 -14.29 19.87 -1.64
C ALA A 175 -13.12 19.13 -2.30
N VAL A 176 -12.96 17.82 -2.04
CA VAL A 176 -11.95 16.98 -2.70
C VAL A 176 -12.21 16.91 -4.20
N GLN A 177 -13.47 16.66 -4.60
CA GLN A 177 -13.85 16.56 -5.99
C GLN A 177 -13.61 17.87 -6.75
N GLU A 178 -13.92 19.02 -6.14
CA GLU A 178 -13.69 20.34 -6.72
C GLU A 178 -12.20 20.63 -6.90
N ARG A 179 -11.37 20.34 -5.90
CA ARG A 179 -9.91 20.53 -5.97
C ARG A 179 -9.24 19.67 -7.03
N LEU A 180 -9.80 18.49 -7.32
CA LEU A 180 -9.28 17.57 -8.33
C LEU A 180 -10.01 17.68 -9.68
N GLN A 181 -10.99 18.58 -9.85
CA GLN A 181 -11.90 18.58 -10.99
C GLN A 181 -11.21 18.74 -12.36
N SER A 182 -10.11 19.51 -12.39
CA SER A 182 -9.31 19.79 -13.59
C SER A 182 -8.14 18.82 -13.76
N HIS A 183 -7.97 17.87 -12.84
CA HIS A 183 -6.88 16.91 -12.84
C HIS A 183 -7.35 15.54 -13.29
N GLN A 184 -6.93 15.15 -14.50
CA GLN A 184 -7.26 13.87 -15.10
C GLN A 184 -5.96 13.15 -15.49
N PRO A 185 -5.29 12.50 -14.52
CA PRO A 185 -4.03 11.80 -14.76
C PRO A 185 -4.25 10.53 -15.60
N GLN A 186 -3.16 10.01 -16.17
CA GLN A 186 -3.15 8.65 -16.68
C GLN A 186 -3.23 7.67 -15.49
N PRO A 187 -4.16 6.70 -15.48
CA PRO A 187 -4.18 5.66 -14.46
C PRO A 187 -2.86 4.88 -14.47
N SER A 188 -2.21 4.84 -13.32
CA SER A 188 -0.94 4.17 -13.07
C SER A 188 -1.15 3.06 -12.04
N LEU A 189 -0.52 1.90 -12.22
CA LEU A 189 -0.52 0.87 -11.19
C LEU A 189 0.27 1.36 -9.99
N LEU A 190 -0.41 1.55 -8.86
CA LEU A 190 0.20 2.00 -7.61
C LEU A 190 0.58 0.82 -6.73
N HIS A 191 1.60 1.00 -5.89
CA HIS A 191 1.79 0.18 -4.70
C HIS A 191 0.63 0.37 -3.72
N GLY A 192 0.16 1.61 -3.54
CA GLY A 192 -1.03 1.96 -2.78
C GLY A 192 -0.85 2.07 -1.26
N ASP A 193 0.23 1.52 -0.70
CA ASP A 193 0.63 1.75 0.71
C ASP A 193 2.15 1.95 0.85
N LEU A 194 2.71 2.94 0.14
CA LEU A 194 4.16 3.16 0.12
C LEU A 194 4.62 4.08 1.27
N TRP A 195 5.26 3.48 2.28
CA TRP A 195 5.81 4.17 3.45
C TRP A 195 7.01 3.39 4.03
N PRO A 196 7.74 3.90 5.04
CA PRO A 196 9.01 3.29 5.50
C PRO A 196 8.92 1.84 5.95
N ALA A 197 7.75 1.36 6.35
CA ALA A 197 7.58 -0.03 6.76
C ALA A 197 7.42 -0.99 5.57
N ASN A 198 7.09 -0.49 4.38
CA ASN A 198 6.73 -1.27 3.20
C ASN A 198 7.76 -1.14 2.06
N CYS A 199 8.92 -0.56 2.35
CA CYS A 199 10.04 -0.47 1.41
C CYS A 199 11.37 -0.60 2.14
N ALA A 200 12.32 -1.31 1.52
CA ALA A 200 13.61 -1.61 2.12
C ALA A 200 14.68 -1.86 1.05
N ALA A 201 15.94 -1.97 1.47
CA ALA A 201 17.02 -2.47 0.65
C ALA A 201 17.23 -3.98 0.90
N SER A 202 17.49 -4.73 -0.16
CA SER A 202 17.94 -6.13 -0.13
C SER A 202 19.36 -6.25 -0.71
N SER A 203 19.91 -7.46 -0.78
CA SER A 203 21.17 -7.70 -1.51
C SER A 203 21.05 -7.44 -3.02
N ASN A 204 19.83 -7.45 -3.56
CA ASN A 204 19.56 -7.35 -5.00
C ASN A 204 19.04 -5.96 -5.42
N GLY A 205 18.95 -5.01 -4.48
CA GLY A 205 18.41 -3.68 -4.71
C GLY A 205 17.20 -3.36 -3.81
N PRO A 206 16.48 -2.26 -4.08
CA PRO A 206 15.30 -1.89 -3.32
C PRO A 206 14.15 -2.86 -3.57
N VAL A 207 13.40 -3.17 -2.52
CA VAL A 207 12.23 -4.05 -2.52
C VAL A 207 11.05 -3.35 -1.88
N ILE A 208 9.85 -3.56 -2.42
CA ILE A 208 8.57 -3.12 -1.85
C ILE A 208 7.70 -4.34 -1.53
N PHE A 209 6.85 -4.22 -0.53
CA PHE A 209 6.01 -5.30 -0.02
C PHE A 209 4.80 -4.72 0.71
N ASP A 210 3.81 -5.57 1.02
CA ASP A 210 2.55 -5.20 1.66
C ASP A 210 1.74 -4.17 0.85
N PRO A 211 1.39 -4.50 -0.41
CA PRO A 211 0.70 -3.58 -1.30
C PRO A 211 -0.79 -3.43 -0.98
N ALA A 212 -1.33 -2.27 -1.37
CA ALA A 212 -2.75 -1.95 -1.46
C ALA A 212 -3.07 -1.42 -2.88
N CYS A 213 -2.65 -2.17 -3.90
CA CYS A 213 -2.64 -1.78 -5.31
C CYS A 213 -4.00 -1.30 -5.83
N TYR A 214 -3.95 -0.35 -6.76
CA TYR A 214 -5.03 -0.01 -7.68
C TYR A 214 -4.46 0.82 -8.83
N TRP A 215 -5.23 0.96 -9.91
CA TRP A 215 -4.97 1.94 -10.95
C TRP A 215 -5.42 3.31 -10.47
N GLY A 216 -4.47 4.19 -10.17
CA GLY A 216 -4.72 5.50 -9.56
C GLY A 216 -3.85 6.59 -10.14
N ASP A 217 -3.81 7.74 -9.48
CA ASP A 217 -2.80 8.76 -9.77
C ASP A 217 -1.46 8.39 -9.13
N ARG A 218 -0.39 8.37 -9.93
CA ARG A 218 1.00 8.10 -9.51
C ARG A 218 1.48 9.00 -8.37
N GLU A 219 0.87 10.17 -8.21
CA GLU A 219 1.17 11.11 -7.13
C GLU A 219 0.81 10.55 -5.74
N CYS A 220 -0.12 9.59 -5.64
CA CYS A 220 -0.55 8.99 -4.37
C CYS A 220 0.52 8.13 -3.69
N ASP A 221 1.36 7.41 -4.46
CA ASP A 221 2.47 6.62 -3.89
C ASP A 221 3.57 7.53 -3.32
N LEU A 222 3.74 8.73 -3.88
CA LEU A 222 4.76 9.68 -3.46
C LEU A 222 4.29 10.59 -2.33
N SER A 223 2.98 10.87 -2.24
CA SER A 223 2.43 11.92 -1.39
C SER A 223 2.79 11.75 0.08
N MET A 224 2.90 10.51 0.56
CA MET A 224 3.19 10.21 1.97
C MET A 224 4.68 10.29 2.33
N LEU A 225 5.59 10.13 1.36
CA LEU A 225 7.03 10.05 1.62
C LEU A 225 7.59 11.23 2.44
N PRO A 226 7.21 12.51 2.20
CA PRO A 226 7.76 13.64 2.96
C PRO A 226 7.34 13.69 4.43
N LEU A 227 6.30 12.95 4.81
CA LEU A 227 5.90 12.82 6.22
C LEU A 227 6.84 11.90 7.01
N TYR A 228 7.78 11.23 6.34
CA TYR A 228 8.74 10.31 6.93
C TYR A 228 10.18 10.77 6.70
N PRO A 229 10.74 11.62 7.57
CA PRO A 229 12.09 12.15 7.39
C PRO A 229 13.20 11.09 7.48
N THR A 230 12.86 9.85 7.89
CA THR A 230 13.78 8.71 7.89
C THR A 230 13.99 8.10 6.50
N LEU A 231 13.10 8.35 5.54
CA LEU A 231 13.31 7.92 4.17
C LEU A 231 14.26 8.88 3.44
N PRO A 232 15.26 8.36 2.70
CA PRO A 232 16.15 9.22 1.93
C PRO A 232 15.37 9.99 0.86
N ALA A 233 15.59 11.30 0.77
CA ALA A 233 14.96 12.17 -0.22
C ALA A 233 15.26 11.75 -1.68
N GLN A 234 16.32 10.96 -1.88
CA GLN A 234 16.75 10.44 -3.17
C GLN A 234 15.68 9.60 -3.89
N ILE A 235 14.65 9.09 -3.19
CA ILE A 235 13.48 8.48 -3.84
C ILE A 235 12.84 9.47 -4.82
N TYR A 236 12.70 10.74 -4.44
CA TYR A 236 12.18 11.78 -5.32
C TYR A 236 13.15 12.10 -6.46
N ASP A 237 14.45 12.21 -6.17
CA ASP A 237 15.46 12.50 -7.21
C ASP A 237 15.46 11.41 -8.29
N GLY A 238 15.40 10.15 -7.87
CA GLY A 238 15.31 8.99 -8.76
C GLY A 238 14.04 9.02 -9.60
N TYR A 239 12.90 9.27 -8.97
CA TYR A 239 11.62 9.35 -9.65
C TYR A 239 11.58 10.47 -10.70
N GLN A 240 11.98 11.68 -10.29
CA GLN A 240 12.02 12.88 -11.14
C GLN A 240 12.97 12.71 -12.34
N SER A 241 14.01 11.87 -12.21
CA SER A 241 14.94 11.57 -13.31
C SER A 241 14.31 10.78 -14.47
N VAL A 242 13.21 10.06 -14.19
CA VAL A 242 12.51 9.22 -15.17
C VAL A 242 11.18 9.83 -15.59
N TRP A 243 10.36 10.25 -14.62
CA TRP A 243 9.04 10.82 -14.90
C TRP A 243 8.75 12.03 -14.00
N PRO A 244 9.12 13.25 -14.44
CA PRO A 244 8.92 14.46 -13.65
C PRO A 244 7.46 14.65 -13.17
N LEU A 245 7.30 15.04 -11.91
CA LEU A 245 6.02 15.41 -11.32
C LEU A 245 5.52 16.74 -11.92
N PRO A 246 4.21 16.88 -12.16
CA PRO A 246 3.67 18.12 -12.69
C PRO A 246 3.65 19.21 -11.60
N ILE A 247 3.66 20.47 -12.03
CA ILE A 247 3.80 21.65 -11.16
C ILE A 247 2.77 21.67 -10.02
N GLY A 248 1.53 21.22 -10.26
CA GLY A 248 0.47 21.18 -9.25
C GLY A 248 0.55 20.05 -8.22
N PHE A 249 1.61 19.22 -8.23
CA PHE A 249 1.76 18.09 -7.30
C PHE A 249 1.67 18.53 -5.83
N ILE A 250 2.32 19.64 -5.46
CA ILE A 250 2.36 20.10 -4.05
C ILE A 250 0.97 20.43 -3.53
N GLU A 251 0.10 21.02 -4.36
CA GLU A 251 -1.28 21.35 -3.98
C GLU A 251 -2.09 20.07 -3.76
N ARG A 252 -1.96 19.08 -4.65
CA ARG A 252 -2.67 17.79 -4.57
C ARG A 252 -2.11 16.85 -3.53
N GLN A 253 -0.83 16.99 -3.18
CA GLN A 253 -0.15 16.14 -2.20
C GLN A 253 -0.89 16.13 -0.85
N SER A 254 -1.36 17.29 -0.38
CA SER A 254 -2.11 17.37 0.88
C SER A 254 -3.44 16.61 0.82
N ILE A 255 -4.11 16.62 -0.35
CA ILE A 255 -5.35 15.87 -0.60
C ILE A 255 -5.08 14.37 -0.60
N TYR A 256 -3.99 13.93 -1.22
CA TYR A 256 -3.60 12.51 -1.22
C TYR A 256 -3.16 12.03 0.17
N GLN A 257 -2.47 12.87 0.94
CA GLN A 257 -2.13 12.57 2.34
C GLN A 257 -3.38 12.40 3.22
N LEU A 258 -4.45 13.16 2.97
CA LEU A 258 -5.69 13.07 3.76
C LEU A 258 -6.25 11.65 3.79
N TYR A 259 -6.21 10.92 2.67
CA TYR A 259 -6.67 9.53 2.60
C TYR A 259 -5.97 8.63 3.64
N TYR A 260 -4.65 8.68 3.68
CA TYR A 260 -3.85 7.87 4.62
C TYR A 260 -3.96 8.36 6.07
N LEU A 261 -4.14 9.68 6.29
CA LEU A 261 -4.38 10.23 7.62
C LEU A 261 -5.72 9.76 8.20
N LEU A 262 -6.78 9.76 7.39
CA LEU A 262 -8.08 9.20 7.77
C LEU A 262 -7.97 7.70 8.06
N ASN A 263 -7.27 6.93 7.21
CA ASN A 263 -7.04 5.50 7.45
C ASN A 263 -6.32 5.25 8.79
N ARG A 264 -5.26 6.01 9.07
CA ARG A 264 -4.53 5.90 10.35
C ARG A 264 -5.39 6.30 11.54
N SER A 265 -6.27 7.28 11.39
CA SER A 265 -7.26 7.60 12.44
C SER A 265 -8.21 6.43 12.67
N ASN A 266 -8.69 5.80 11.60
CA ASN A 266 -9.56 4.62 11.66
C ASN A 266 -8.91 3.41 12.33
N LEU A 267 -7.60 3.23 12.18
CA LEU A 267 -6.87 2.11 12.77
C LEU A 267 -6.42 2.39 14.22
N PHE A 268 -5.96 3.60 14.51
CA PHE A 268 -5.20 3.88 15.74
C PHE A 268 -5.80 4.97 16.64
N GLY A 269 -6.73 5.78 16.13
CA GLY A 269 -7.33 6.90 16.87
C GLY A 269 -6.29 7.86 17.48
N GLY A 270 -6.63 8.44 18.65
CA GLY A 270 -5.72 9.27 19.44
C GLY A 270 -5.09 10.43 18.66
N LYS A 271 -3.76 10.52 18.62
CA LYS A 271 -3.04 11.55 17.87
C LYS A 271 -3.34 11.54 16.36
N HIS A 272 -3.71 10.39 15.81
CA HIS A 272 -4.03 10.27 14.38
C HIS A 272 -5.34 10.94 14.03
N LEU A 273 -6.31 10.93 14.95
CA LEU A 273 -7.56 11.69 14.82
C LEU A 273 -7.28 13.19 14.74
N ILE A 274 -6.42 13.72 15.62
CA ILE A 274 -6.07 15.14 15.62
C ILE A 274 -5.39 15.54 14.30
N ASN A 275 -4.50 14.70 13.78
CA ASN A 275 -3.80 14.97 12.52
C ASN A 275 -4.76 14.91 11.32
N ALA A 276 -5.67 13.94 11.28
CA ALA A 276 -6.69 13.85 10.25
C ALA A 276 -7.65 15.04 10.29
N GLN A 277 -8.10 15.46 11.48
CA GLN A 277 -8.95 16.64 11.65
C GLN A 277 -8.28 17.90 11.10
N LYS A 278 -7.01 18.15 11.47
CA LYS A 278 -6.27 19.30 10.93
C LYS A 278 -6.16 19.28 9.41
N ALA A 279 -5.99 18.11 8.82
CA ALA A 279 -5.93 17.98 7.36
C ALA A 279 -7.30 18.28 6.70
N VAL A 280 -8.40 17.87 7.33
CA VAL A 280 -9.76 18.24 6.89
C VAL A 280 -10.00 19.74 7.03
N ASP A 281 -9.62 20.34 8.15
CA ASP A 281 -9.77 21.78 8.38
C ASP A 281 -8.98 22.59 7.33
N ASN A 282 -7.76 22.16 7.00
CA ASN A 282 -6.94 22.79 5.95
C ASN A 282 -7.56 22.65 4.54
N LEU A 283 -8.23 21.54 4.26
CA LEU A 283 -8.91 21.31 2.98
C LEU A 283 -10.10 22.29 2.83
N LEU A 284 -10.92 22.41 3.87
CA LEU A 284 -12.14 23.22 3.88
C LEU A 284 -11.87 24.73 4.07
N HIS A 285 -10.81 25.07 4.80
CA HIS A 285 -10.48 26.45 5.18
C HIS A 285 -9.01 26.81 4.89
N PRO A 286 -8.56 26.76 3.61
CA PRO A 286 -7.16 26.99 3.25
C PRO A 286 -6.64 28.38 3.62
N GLU A 287 -7.51 29.38 3.70
CA GLU A 287 -7.15 30.77 4.02
C GLU A 287 -6.71 30.96 5.49
N GLN A 288 -7.11 30.07 6.40
CA GLN A 288 -6.78 30.19 7.83
C GLN A 288 -5.35 29.74 8.18
N PHE A 289 -4.70 29.00 7.28
CA PHE A 289 -3.41 28.34 7.53
C PHE A 289 -2.29 28.79 6.58
N SER A 290 -2.56 29.82 5.77
CA SER A 290 -1.57 30.48 4.92
C SER A 290 -0.94 31.65 5.69
N LEU A 291 0.17 31.39 6.39
CA LEU A 291 1.04 32.41 7.00
C LEU A 291 2.39 32.44 6.28
#